data_AF-A0A0S4W8U1-F1
#
_entry.id   AF-A0A0S4W8U1-F1
#
_cell.length_a   1.000
_cell.length_b   1.000
_cell.length_c   1.000
_cell.angle_alpha   90.00
_cell.angle_beta   90.00
_cell.angle_gamma   90.00
#
_symmetry.space_group_name_H-M   'P 1'
#
loop_
_entity.id
_entity.type
_entity.pdbx_description
1 polymer ?
#
loop_
_entity_poly.entity_id
_entity_poly.type
_entity_poly.pdbx_seq_one_letter_code
_entity_poly.pdbx_strand_id
1 'polypeptide(L)'
;MWPFKKRAAASTAHPAPPSEKVVEAAVAPGRQVFCCVVFESNGERALQRLTEFFDLVKAAKDSGAPADESELSAYLTAEEMAEWNEYWFSTPLPKRHSPEMPTPQWDFGSMLDAFRNGDYDLVAIRARETRHALEFNPHGYPYGGTGSLVALVECFGHRVVGVDDGTGYEKYVPRTNIWKPRGSRVV
;
A
#
# COMPACT_ATOMS: atom_id res chain seq x y z
N MET A 1 -32.53 -20.01 72.83
CA MET A 1 -31.18 -19.95 72.22
C MET A 1 -30.71 -18.51 72.21
N TRP A 2 -29.82 -18.16 73.13
CA TRP A 2 -28.83 -17.09 73.00
C TRP A 2 -27.64 -17.67 72.19
N PRO A 3 -26.53 -16.99 71.83
CA PRO A 3 -26.22 -15.56 71.57
C PRO A 3 -25.44 -15.33 70.23
N PHE A 4 -25.01 -14.09 69.98
CA PHE A 4 -23.62 -13.70 69.61
C PHE A 4 -23.42 -12.67 68.46
N LYS A 5 -22.88 -11.54 68.93
CA LYS A 5 -21.96 -10.56 68.34
C LYS A 5 -20.79 -11.13 67.50
N LYS A 6 -20.32 -10.27 66.56
CA LYS A 6 -18.93 -9.81 66.25
C LYS A 6 -18.18 -10.34 64.99
N ARG A 7 -17.84 -9.35 64.15
CA ARG A 7 -16.52 -8.91 63.59
C ARG A 7 -15.90 -9.52 62.31
N ALA A 8 -15.42 -8.54 61.51
CA ALA A 8 -14.25 -8.50 60.59
C ALA A 8 -14.34 -9.35 59.30
N ALA A 9 -13.87 -8.91 58.12
CA ALA A 9 -12.69 -8.10 57.83
C ALA A 9 -12.86 -7.14 56.64
N ALA A 10 -12.05 -6.08 56.63
CA ALA A 10 -11.73 -5.33 55.43
C ALA A 10 -10.95 -6.21 54.45
N SER A 11 -11.26 -6.12 53.15
CA SER A 11 -10.35 -6.55 52.09
C SER A 11 -10.19 -5.38 51.11
N THR A 12 -8.96 -4.87 51.08
CA THR A 12 -8.42 -3.97 50.07
C THR A 12 -8.46 -4.65 48.70
N ALA A 13 -9.13 -4.02 47.73
CA ALA A 13 -8.93 -4.33 46.32
C ALA A 13 -8.67 -3.01 45.57
N HIS A 14 -7.61 -3.05 44.77
CA HIS A 14 -6.88 -1.95 44.19
C HIS A 14 -7.71 -1.02 43.30
N PRO A 15 -7.35 0.28 43.22
CA PRO A 15 -7.85 1.15 42.17
C PRO A 15 -7.40 0.61 40.80
N ALA A 16 -8.35 0.53 39.87
CA ALA A 16 -8.09 0.22 38.48
C ALA A 16 -7.02 1.17 37.91
N PRO A 17 -6.07 0.69 37.09
CA PRO A 17 -5.09 1.55 36.47
C PRO A 17 -5.80 2.53 35.52
N PRO A 18 -5.39 3.81 35.49
CA PRO A 18 -5.94 4.77 34.55
C PRO A 18 -5.60 4.30 33.14
N SER A 19 -6.63 4.21 32.28
CA SER A 19 -6.48 4.01 30.85
C SER A 19 -5.35 4.89 30.33
N GLU A 20 -4.32 4.25 29.76
CA GLU A 20 -3.30 4.92 28.99
C GLU A 20 -4.01 5.69 27.88
N LYS A 21 -4.12 7.01 28.09
CA LYS A 21 -4.30 7.95 27.00
C LYS A 21 -3.11 7.74 26.09
N VAL A 22 -3.35 7.04 24.98
CA VAL A 22 -2.48 7.09 23.80
C VAL A 22 -2.26 8.57 23.53
N VAL A 23 -1.02 8.99 23.73
CA VAL A 23 -0.58 10.35 23.49
C VAL A 23 -0.64 10.51 21.97
N GLU A 24 -1.76 11.04 21.50
CA GLU A 24 -1.91 11.58 20.16
C GLU A 24 -0.84 12.66 20.01
N ALA A 25 0.24 12.30 19.30
CA ALA A 25 1.30 13.23 18.99
C ALA A 25 0.66 14.37 18.19
N ALA A 26 0.61 15.55 18.81
CA ALA A 26 0.15 16.78 18.17
C ALA A 26 0.92 16.97 16.86
N VAL A 27 0.20 16.82 15.75
CA VAL A 27 0.71 17.12 14.41
C VAL A 27 1.04 18.61 14.37
N ALA A 28 2.30 18.93 14.08
CA ALA A 28 2.72 20.31 13.87
C ALA A 28 1.81 20.98 12.81
N PRO A 29 1.29 22.19 13.07
CA PRO A 29 0.38 22.85 12.15
C PRO A 29 1.10 23.11 10.82
N GLY A 30 0.62 22.48 9.74
CA GLY A 30 1.09 22.72 8.37
C GLY A 30 1.62 21.49 7.62
N ARG A 31 1.65 20.29 8.20
CA ARG A 31 1.99 19.09 7.41
C ARG A 31 0.76 18.62 6.64
N GLN A 32 0.74 18.87 5.33
CA GLN A 32 -0.28 18.31 4.45
C GLN A 32 -0.26 16.78 4.59
N VAL A 33 -1.40 16.21 4.97
CA VAL A 33 -1.57 14.76 5.13
C VAL A 33 -2.02 14.24 3.77
N PHE A 34 -1.16 13.47 3.13
CA PHE A 34 -1.46 12.81 1.86
C PHE A 34 -2.02 11.42 2.11
N CYS A 35 -2.88 10.96 1.19
CA CYS A 35 -3.27 9.56 1.12
C CYS A 35 -2.04 8.73 0.77
N CYS A 36 -2.01 7.45 1.17
CA CYS A 36 -0.84 6.63 0.94
C CYS A 36 -1.09 5.13 0.82
N VAL A 37 -0.23 4.48 0.03
CA VAL A 37 -0.01 3.04 0.08
C VAL A 37 1.26 2.78 0.89
N VAL A 38 1.12 2.06 2.00
CA VAL A 38 2.21 1.75 2.92
C VAL A 38 2.76 0.36 2.62
N PHE A 39 4.09 0.23 2.54
CA PHE A 39 4.74 -1.03 2.18
C PHE A 39 6.07 -1.26 2.88
N GLU A 40 6.49 -2.52 2.93
CA GLU A 40 7.81 -2.96 3.34
C GLU A 40 8.69 -3.19 2.11
N SER A 41 9.91 -2.66 2.13
CA SER A 41 10.86 -2.85 1.04
C SER A 41 11.40 -4.29 1.00
N ASN A 42 11.72 -4.77 -0.20
CA ASN A 42 12.36 -6.08 -0.43
C ASN A 42 13.85 -5.93 -0.79
N GLY A 43 14.44 -4.78 -0.45
CA GLY A 43 15.84 -4.46 -0.70
C GLY A 43 16.04 -3.12 -1.40
N GLU A 44 17.22 -2.54 -1.23
CA GLU A 44 17.56 -1.20 -1.71
C GLU A 44 17.46 -1.08 -3.23
N ARG A 45 17.95 -2.09 -3.97
CA ARG A 45 17.90 -2.08 -5.44
C ARG A 45 16.47 -2.10 -5.99
N ALA A 46 15.57 -2.87 -5.37
CA ALA A 46 14.17 -2.92 -5.77
C ALA A 46 13.48 -1.58 -5.47
N LEU A 47 13.76 -1.01 -4.29
CA LEU A 47 13.22 0.30 -3.90
C LEU A 47 13.70 1.42 -4.81
N GLN A 48 14.98 1.39 -5.21
CA GLN A 48 15.54 2.35 -6.15
C GLN A 48 14.81 2.28 -7.50
N ARG A 49 14.66 1.06 -8.07
CA ARG A 49 13.92 0.86 -9.32
C ARG A 49 12.47 1.38 -9.24
N LEU A 50 11.78 1.08 -8.14
CA LEU A 50 10.41 1.58 -7.90
C LEU A 50 10.38 3.11 -7.85
N THR A 51 11.35 3.73 -7.18
CA THR A 51 11.39 5.19 -7.01
C THR A 51 11.66 5.89 -8.34
N GLU A 52 12.63 5.41 -9.11
CA GLU A 52 12.95 5.94 -10.44
C GLU A 52 11.76 5.78 -11.41
N PHE A 53 11.11 4.61 -11.41
CA PHE A 53 9.88 4.39 -12.18
C PHE A 53 8.76 5.35 -11.77
N PHE A 54 8.52 5.50 -10.46
CA PHE A 54 7.50 6.39 -9.93
C PHE A 54 7.74 7.84 -10.37
N ASP A 55 8.99 8.31 -10.30
CA ASP A 55 9.34 9.68 -10.68
C ASP A 55 9.11 9.94 -12.17
N LEU A 56 9.37 8.97 -13.05
CA LEU A 56 9.05 9.07 -14.47
C LEU A 56 7.55 9.17 -14.73
N VAL A 57 6.75 8.29 -14.10
CA VAL A 57 5.28 8.32 -14.24
C VAL A 57 4.72 9.63 -13.70
N LYS A 58 5.23 10.10 -12.56
CA LYS A 58 4.85 11.38 -11.97
C LYS A 58 5.17 12.55 -12.91
N ALA A 59 6.38 12.61 -13.46
CA ALA A 59 6.78 13.68 -14.38
C ALA A 59 5.93 13.71 -15.66
N ALA A 60 5.61 12.54 -16.23
CA ALA A 60 4.70 12.44 -17.36
C ALA A 60 3.29 12.95 -17.01
N LYS A 61 2.76 12.53 -15.86
CA LYS A 61 1.44 12.97 -15.38
C LYS A 61 1.38 14.48 -15.13
N ASP A 62 2.37 15.03 -14.44
CA ASP A 62 2.44 16.47 -14.10
C ASP A 62 2.56 17.36 -15.35
N SER A 63 3.22 16.86 -16.41
CA SER A 63 3.35 17.58 -17.68
C SER A 63 2.16 17.41 -18.63
N GLY A 64 1.26 16.46 -18.35
CA GLY A 64 0.17 16.08 -19.25
C GLY A 64 0.62 15.35 -20.54
N ALA A 65 1.91 15.05 -20.66
CA ALA A 65 2.46 14.29 -21.77
C ALA A 65 2.24 12.77 -21.55
N PRO A 66 2.07 11.98 -22.62
CA PRO A 66 2.14 10.53 -22.47
C PRO A 66 3.54 10.15 -21.99
N ALA A 67 3.63 9.23 -21.02
CA ALA A 67 4.89 8.64 -20.65
C ALA A 67 5.45 7.80 -21.81
N ASP A 68 6.77 7.75 -21.97
CA ASP A 68 7.38 6.82 -22.91
C ASP A 68 7.25 5.39 -22.36
N GLU A 69 6.32 4.62 -22.93
CA GLU A 69 6.09 3.23 -22.53
C GLU A 69 7.33 2.35 -22.75
N SER A 70 8.20 2.70 -23.70
CA SER A 70 9.46 1.98 -23.93
C SER A 70 10.44 2.22 -22.78
N GLU A 71 10.50 3.46 -22.27
CA GLU A 71 11.32 3.81 -21.11
C GLU A 71 10.79 3.13 -19.84
N LEU A 72 9.47 3.17 -19.62
CA LEU A 72 8.85 2.55 -18.45
C LEU A 72 8.95 1.02 -18.48
N SER A 73 8.76 0.40 -19.63
CA SER A 73 8.90 -1.06 -19.76
C SER A 73 10.34 -1.54 -19.55
N ALA A 74 11.36 -0.71 -19.81
CA ALA A 74 12.76 -1.05 -19.54
C ALA A 74 13.09 -1.22 -18.05
N TYR A 75 12.22 -0.71 -17.15
CA TYR A 75 12.35 -0.96 -15.71
C TYR A 75 11.94 -2.37 -15.32
N LEU A 76 11.31 -3.15 -16.20
CA LEU A 76 11.07 -4.58 -16.04
C LEU A 76 11.93 -5.34 -17.04
N THR A 77 12.52 -6.47 -16.64
CA THR A 77 13.16 -7.34 -17.65
C THR A 77 12.10 -7.91 -18.60
N ALA A 78 12.51 -8.34 -19.78
CA ALA A 78 11.60 -8.99 -20.72
C ALA A 78 10.90 -10.21 -20.07
N GLU A 79 11.61 -10.95 -19.22
CA GLU A 79 11.06 -12.06 -18.44
C GLU A 79 10.07 -11.58 -17.36
N GLU A 80 10.38 -10.52 -16.63
CA GLU A 80 9.46 -9.94 -15.63
C GLU A 80 8.17 -9.44 -16.28
N MET A 81 8.28 -8.76 -17.43
CA MET A 81 7.14 -8.29 -18.22
C MET A 81 6.30 -9.44 -18.79
N ALA A 82 6.96 -10.48 -19.29
CA ALA A 82 6.28 -11.68 -19.78
C ALA A 82 5.55 -12.40 -18.64
N GLU A 83 6.20 -12.59 -17.49
CA GLU A 83 5.60 -13.21 -16.29
C GLU A 83 4.40 -12.39 -15.80
N TRP A 84 4.53 -11.07 -15.71
CA TRP A 84 3.45 -10.15 -15.33
C TRP A 84 2.22 -10.29 -16.24
N ASN A 85 2.43 -10.23 -17.55
CA ASN A 85 1.36 -10.35 -18.53
C ASN A 85 0.77 -11.76 -18.59
N GLU A 86 1.58 -12.81 -18.39
CA GLU A 86 1.11 -14.20 -18.36
C GLU A 86 0.03 -14.40 -17.30
N TYR A 87 0.21 -13.86 -16.08
CA TYR A 87 -0.81 -13.95 -15.02
C TYR A 87 -2.16 -13.36 -15.45
N TRP A 88 -2.14 -12.20 -16.12
CA TRP A 88 -3.37 -11.58 -16.62
C TRP A 88 -3.99 -12.38 -17.76
N PHE A 89 -3.22 -12.66 -18.83
CA PHE A 89 -3.73 -13.28 -20.06
C PHE A 89 -4.12 -14.75 -19.90
N SER A 90 -3.47 -15.50 -19.01
CA SER A 90 -3.81 -16.90 -18.72
C SER A 90 -5.01 -17.06 -17.79
N THR A 91 -5.39 -16.02 -17.04
CA THR A 91 -6.56 -16.05 -16.16
C THR A 91 -7.87 -15.91 -16.98
N PRO A 92 -8.82 -16.87 -16.90
CA PRO A 92 -10.09 -16.78 -17.62
C PRO A 92 -10.89 -15.53 -17.22
N LEU A 93 -11.61 -14.93 -18.18
CA LEU A 93 -12.38 -13.68 -17.96
C LEU A 93 -13.28 -13.69 -16.71
N PRO A 94 -14.05 -14.75 -16.39
CA PRO A 94 -14.88 -14.76 -15.18
C PRO A 94 -14.08 -14.64 -13.88
N LYS A 95 -12.81 -15.10 -13.89
CA LYS A 95 -11.90 -15.01 -12.74
C LYS A 95 -11.09 -13.73 -12.73
N ARG A 96 -10.81 -13.15 -13.91
CA ARG A 96 -10.03 -11.91 -14.06
C ARG A 96 -10.70 -10.72 -13.40
N HIS A 97 -12.03 -10.68 -13.39
CA HIS A 97 -12.81 -9.63 -12.72
C HIS A 97 -13.31 -10.05 -11.33
N SER A 98 -12.82 -11.16 -10.78
CA SER A 98 -13.23 -11.66 -9.47
C SER A 98 -12.15 -11.45 -8.41
N PRO A 99 -12.51 -11.53 -7.12
CA PRO A 99 -11.52 -11.52 -6.04
C PRO A 99 -10.49 -12.65 -6.10
N GLU A 100 -10.74 -13.69 -6.90
CA GLU A 100 -9.88 -14.86 -7.04
C GLU A 100 -8.73 -14.65 -8.04
N MET A 101 -8.68 -13.50 -8.74
CA MET A 101 -7.61 -13.21 -9.67
C MET A 101 -6.25 -13.21 -8.94
N PRO A 102 -5.26 -14.02 -9.40
CA PRO A 102 -3.90 -14.00 -8.87
C PRO A 102 -3.30 -12.60 -8.96
N THR A 103 -2.46 -12.19 -8.00
CA THR A 103 -1.72 -10.94 -8.17
C THR A 103 -0.61 -11.14 -9.20
N PRO A 104 -0.34 -10.12 -10.03
CA PRO A 104 -1.03 -8.82 -10.06
C PRO A 104 -2.40 -8.85 -10.76
N GLN A 105 -3.38 -8.12 -10.23
CA GLN A 105 -4.71 -8.00 -10.85
C GLN A 105 -4.76 -6.94 -11.96
N TRP A 106 -3.63 -6.62 -12.57
CA TRP A 106 -3.49 -5.56 -13.56
C TRP A 106 -2.56 -6.03 -14.66
N ASP A 107 -2.96 -5.87 -15.91
CA ASP A 107 -1.95 -5.80 -16.97
C ASP A 107 -1.17 -4.49 -16.87
N PHE A 108 0.07 -4.50 -17.36
CA PHE A 108 0.97 -3.36 -17.21
C PHE A 108 0.43 -2.09 -17.89
N GLY A 109 -0.19 -2.24 -19.07
CA GLY A 109 -0.77 -1.12 -19.82
C GLY A 109 -1.94 -0.47 -19.09
N SER A 110 -2.88 -1.25 -18.56
CA SER A 110 -4.00 -0.75 -17.77
C SER A 110 -3.54 -0.06 -16.49
N MET A 111 -2.47 -0.54 -15.85
CA MET A 111 -1.88 0.12 -14.69
C MET A 111 -1.36 1.52 -15.05
N LEU A 112 -0.65 1.66 -16.17
CA LEU A 112 -0.17 2.96 -16.67
C LEU A 112 -1.32 3.89 -17.06
N ASP A 113 -2.33 3.38 -17.76
CA ASP A 113 -3.52 4.15 -18.13
C ASP A 113 -4.26 4.67 -16.90
N ALA A 114 -4.36 3.86 -15.84
CA ALA A 114 -4.94 4.28 -14.56
C ALA A 114 -4.14 5.39 -13.87
N PHE A 115 -2.81 5.39 -13.97
CA PHE A 115 -2.00 6.51 -13.45
C PHE A 115 -2.22 7.78 -14.27
N ARG A 116 -2.27 7.67 -15.59
CA ARG A 116 -2.51 8.80 -16.48
C ARG A 116 -3.86 9.46 -16.20
N ASN A 117 -4.92 8.66 -16.15
CA ASN A 117 -6.31 9.12 -16.13
C ASN A 117 -6.89 9.27 -14.71
N GLY A 118 -6.20 8.81 -13.66
CA GLY A 118 -6.65 8.92 -12.28
C GLY A 118 -6.75 10.38 -11.79
N ASP A 119 -7.78 10.67 -11.00
CA ASP A 119 -8.09 12.02 -10.47
C ASP A 119 -7.37 12.30 -9.14
N TYR A 120 -6.04 12.22 -9.20
CA TYR A 120 -5.14 12.44 -8.07
C TYR A 120 -3.75 12.85 -8.56
N ASP A 121 -2.98 13.55 -7.73
CA ASP A 121 -1.55 13.77 -7.98
C ASP A 121 -0.72 12.67 -7.34
N LEU A 122 0.31 12.20 -8.06
CA LEU A 122 1.38 11.42 -7.45
C LEU A 122 2.29 12.39 -6.68
N VAL A 123 2.57 12.12 -5.40
CA VAL A 123 3.32 13.05 -4.54
C VAL A 123 4.76 12.63 -4.40
N ALA A 124 5.03 11.51 -3.72
CA ALA A 124 6.37 11.02 -3.45
C ALA A 124 6.35 9.59 -2.88
N ILE A 125 7.46 8.87 -3.01
CA ILE A 125 7.75 7.72 -2.15
C ILE A 125 8.63 8.20 -0.99
N ARG A 126 8.15 8.05 0.25
CA ARG A 126 8.88 8.49 1.45
C ARG A 126 9.22 7.34 2.37
N ALA A 127 10.42 7.38 2.93
CA ALA A 127 10.76 6.55 4.08
C ALA A 127 9.93 6.96 5.31
N ARG A 128 9.54 5.94 6.07
CA ARG A 128 8.99 5.98 7.42
C ARG A 128 9.85 5.03 8.26
N GLU A 129 9.82 5.16 9.59
CA GLU A 129 10.77 4.48 10.51
C GLU A 129 11.14 3.05 10.10
N THR A 130 10.16 2.20 9.79
CA THR A 130 10.37 0.79 9.41
C THR A 130 9.77 0.42 8.04
N ARG A 131 9.27 1.41 7.28
CA ARG A 131 8.41 1.20 6.10
C ARG A 131 8.59 2.31 5.08
N HIS A 132 7.93 2.18 3.94
CA HIS A 132 7.80 3.25 2.96
C HIS A 132 6.33 3.59 2.73
N ALA A 133 6.08 4.81 2.28
CA ALA A 133 4.76 5.31 1.90
C ALA A 133 4.85 5.88 0.49
N LEU A 134 4.08 5.32 -0.44
CA LEU A 134 3.76 5.95 -1.72
C LEU A 134 2.60 6.92 -1.46
N GLU A 135 2.90 8.22 -1.46
CA GLU A 135 1.97 9.30 -1.17
C GLU A 135 1.31 9.80 -2.47
N PHE A 136 0.02 10.08 -2.38
CA PHE A 136 -0.79 10.65 -3.46
C PHE A 136 -1.85 11.62 -2.90
N ASN A 137 -2.32 12.53 -3.75
CA ASN A 137 -3.29 13.57 -3.37
C ASN A 137 -4.54 13.49 -4.25
N PRO A 138 -5.65 12.88 -3.78
CA PRO A 138 -6.88 12.81 -4.56
C PRO A 138 -7.56 14.18 -4.69
N HIS A 139 -8.13 14.46 -5.88
CA HIS A 139 -8.84 15.72 -6.14
C HIS A 139 -10.33 15.63 -5.81
N GLY A 140 -10.93 14.45 -5.93
CA GLY A 140 -12.31 14.18 -5.54
C GLY A 140 -12.62 12.69 -5.46
N TYR A 141 -13.54 12.28 -4.57
CA TYR A 141 -13.97 10.89 -4.48
C TYR A 141 -15.16 10.63 -5.43
N PRO A 142 -15.14 9.54 -6.24
CA PRO A 142 -14.08 8.55 -6.39
C PRO A 142 -12.96 9.00 -7.34
N TYR A 143 -11.70 8.80 -6.96
CA TYR A 143 -10.51 9.18 -7.74
C TYR A 143 -9.91 8.03 -8.57
N GLY A 144 -10.64 6.92 -8.74
CA GLY A 144 -10.15 5.71 -9.42
C GLY A 144 -9.60 4.63 -8.47
N GLY A 145 -9.54 4.90 -7.16
CA GLY A 145 -9.11 3.94 -6.14
C GLY A 145 -7.59 3.72 -6.10
N THR A 146 -7.15 2.82 -5.23
CA THR A 146 -5.72 2.59 -4.92
C THR A 146 -5.15 1.34 -5.58
N GLY A 147 -5.96 0.59 -6.33
CA GLY A 147 -5.59 -0.71 -6.89
C GLY A 147 -4.36 -0.67 -7.80
N SER A 148 -4.23 0.34 -8.65
CA SER A 148 -3.06 0.51 -9.53
C SER A 148 -1.80 0.86 -8.74
N LEU A 149 -1.91 1.69 -7.70
CA LEU A 149 -0.80 2.07 -6.82
C LEU A 149 -0.28 0.87 -6.02
N VAL A 150 -1.20 0.02 -5.53
CA VAL A 150 -0.86 -1.26 -4.91
C VAL A 150 -0.16 -2.18 -5.90
N ALA A 151 -0.70 -2.33 -7.11
CA ALA A 151 -0.12 -3.17 -8.15
C ALA A 151 1.31 -2.72 -8.50
N LEU A 152 1.55 -1.41 -8.61
CA LEU A 152 2.89 -0.87 -8.84
C LEU A 152 3.88 -1.26 -7.75
N VAL A 153 3.51 -1.10 -6.48
CA VAL A 153 4.38 -1.49 -5.36
C VAL A 153 4.69 -2.98 -5.41
N GLU A 154 3.68 -3.82 -5.68
CA GLU A 154 3.87 -5.27 -5.83
C GLU A 154 4.71 -5.62 -7.07
N CYS A 155 4.62 -4.85 -8.16
CA CYS A 155 5.41 -4.98 -9.40
C CYS A 155 6.92 -4.83 -9.23
N PHE A 156 7.37 -4.28 -8.10
CA PHE A 156 8.79 -4.25 -7.76
C PHE A 156 9.13 -5.23 -6.62
N GLY A 157 8.21 -6.16 -6.31
CA GLY A 157 8.38 -7.22 -5.33
C GLY A 157 8.28 -6.76 -3.88
N HIS A 158 7.74 -5.57 -3.63
CA HIS A 158 7.52 -5.04 -2.28
C HIS A 158 6.24 -5.59 -1.66
N ARG A 159 6.15 -5.59 -0.32
CA ARG A 159 4.96 -6.06 0.40
C ARG A 159 4.11 -4.89 0.88
N VAL A 160 2.94 -4.69 0.29
CA VAL A 160 1.96 -3.73 0.80
C VAL A 160 1.42 -4.20 2.15
N VAL A 161 1.29 -3.28 3.11
CA VAL A 161 0.83 -3.57 4.49
C VAL A 161 -0.40 -2.76 4.89
N GLY A 162 -0.70 -1.68 4.17
CA GLY A 162 -1.87 -0.86 4.43
C GLY A 162 -2.08 0.22 3.39
N VAL A 163 -3.28 0.75 3.39
CA VAL A 163 -3.69 1.83 2.53
C VAL A 163 -4.49 2.82 3.36
N ASP A 164 -4.15 4.09 3.25
CA ASP A 164 -4.98 5.20 3.70
C ASP A 164 -5.40 5.96 2.44
N ASP A 165 -6.68 5.86 2.11
CA ASP A 165 -7.25 6.34 0.86
C ASP A 165 -7.95 7.70 1.03
N GLY A 166 -7.83 8.30 2.23
CA GLY A 166 -8.52 9.52 2.66
C GLY A 166 -9.75 9.25 3.53
N THR A 167 -10.24 8.01 3.60
CA THR A 167 -11.35 7.60 4.47
C THR A 167 -10.90 6.96 5.79
N GLY A 168 -9.58 6.74 5.93
CA GLY A 168 -8.96 6.11 7.08
C GLY A 168 -7.96 5.03 6.66
N TYR A 169 -7.07 4.68 7.59
CA TYR A 169 -6.10 3.62 7.35
C TYR A 169 -6.75 2.25 7.50
N GLU A 170 -6.63 1.43 6.45
CA GLU A 170 -6.99 0.02 6.47
C GLU A 170 -5.74 -0.86 6.32
N LYS A 171 -5.69 -1.93 7.12
CA LYS A 171 -4.65 -2.95 6.96
C LYS A 171 -4.87 -3.66 5.63
N TYR A 172 -3.85 -3.64 4.78
CA TYR A 172 -3.91 -4.36 3.52
C TYR A 172 -3.85 -5.85 3.80
N VAL A 173 -4.82 -6.58 3.26
CA VAL A 173 -4.84 -8.04 3.29
C VAL A 173 -4.50 -8.51 1.88
N PRO A 174 -3.24 -8.93 1.65
CA PRO A 174 -2.88 -9.50 0.37
C PRO A 174 -3.77 -10.71 0.09
N ARG A 175 -4.34 -10.79 -1.10
CA ARG A 175 -5.10 -11.98 -1.51
C ARG A 175 -4.11 -13.07 -1.85
N THR A 176 -4.03 -14.09 -1.00
CA THR A 176 -3.31 -15.40 -1.03
C THR A 176 -2.00 -15.61 -1.81
N ASN A 177 -1.74 -14.92 -2.92
CA ASN A 177 -0.56 -15.04 -3.77
C ASN A 177 -0.01 -13.65 -4.08
N ILE A 178 0.99 -13.15 -3.33
CA ILE A 178 1.75 -11.93 -3.68
C ILE A 178 2.71 -12.27 -4.82
N TRP A 179 2.72 -11.47 -5.88
CA TRP A 179 3.63 -11.65 -7.01
C TRP A 179 5.10 -11.55 -6.55
N LYS A 180 5.91 -12.53 -6.94
CA LYS A 180 7.34 -12.60 -6.61
C LYS A 180 8.10 -12.87 -7.91
N PRO A 181 8.69 -11.84 -8.55
CA PRO A 181 9.34 -12.02 -9.84
C PRO A 181 10.46 -13.05 -9.69
N ARG A 182 10.58 -13.97 -10.65
CA ARG A 182 11.59 -15.05 -10.55
C ARG A 182 13.02 -14.53 -10.41
N GLY A 183 13.33 -13.40 -11.05
CA GLY A 183 14.63 -12.73 -10.95
C GLY A 183 14.98 -12.17 -9.57
N SER A 184 14.00 -12.04 -8.67
CA SER A 184 14.21 -11.61 -7.27
C SER A 184 14.44 -12.78 -6.30
N ARG A 185 14.36 -14.03 -6.78
CA ARG A 185 14.68 -15.21 -5.97
C ARG A 185 16.21 -15.33 -5.89
N VAL A 186 16.77 -14.83 -4.78
CA VAL A 186 18.14 -15.16 -4.39
C VAL A 186 18.20 -16.69 -4.25
N VAL A 187 19.11 -17.32 -5.00
CA VAL A 187 19.47 -18.75 -4.85
C VAL A 187 20.20 -18.95 -3.53
#